data_AF-A0A4R2YKR9-F1
#
_entry.id   AF-A0A4R2YKR9-F1
#
_cell.length_a   1.000
_cell.length_b   1.000
_cell.length_c   1.000
_cell.angle_alpha   90.00
_cell.angle_beta   90.00
_cell.angle_gamma   90.00
#
_symmetry.space_group_name_H-M   'P 1'
#
loop_
_entity.id
_entity.type
_entity.pdbx_description
1 polymer ?
#
loop_
_entity_poly.entity_id
_entity_poly.type
_entity_poly.pdbx_seq_one_letter_code
_entity_poly.pdbx_strand_id
1 'polypeptide(L)'
;MAVDGFEEAFGHTVSITMQAGEQIPFCSLPGLALLKLFAWRDRGMANGKDAVDLYKIINEYGQIENERAFENSAECDKRDWDVDRMGAFLLGKDIAMISTPDSIVELFKLDADALTDAIVRQTMTDNTDAIEERVLDFWTGLHSE
;
A
#
# COMPACT_ATOMS: atom_id res chain seq x y z
N MET A 1 -15.45 -0.61 -19.82
CA MET A 1 -14.90 -1.31 -18.64
C MET A 1 -14.22 -0.22 -17.82
N ALA A 2 -14.76 0.10 -16.65
CA ALA A 2 -14.10 1.01 -15.72
C ALA A 2 -13.21 0.16 -14.80
N VAL A 3 -12.01 0.66 -14.49
CA VAL A 3 -11.12 0.06 -13.49
C VAL A 3 -11.12 1.03 -12.32
N ASP A 4 -11.69 0.60 -11.19
CA ASP A 4 -11.73 1.43 -9.99
C ASP A 4 -10.30 1.73 -9.52
N GLY A 5 -10.06 2.95 -9.04
CA GLY A 5 -8.72 3.42 -8.70
C GLY A 5 -7.88 3.91 -9.88
N PHE A 6 -8.30 3.71 -11.14
CA PHE A 6 -7.46 4.07 -12.29
C PHE A 6 -7.29 5.58 -12.46
N GLU A 7 -8.36 6.35 -12.34
CA GLU A 7 -8.28 7.81 -12.50
C GLU A 7 -7.43 8.45 -11.39
N GLU A 8 -7.55 7.95 -10.15
CA GLU A 8 -6.73 8.34 -9.01
C GLU A 8 -5.26 7.99 -9.24
N ALA A 9 -4.96 6.73 -9.59
CA ALA A 9 -3.59 6.30 -9.87
C ALA A 9 -2.96 7.07 -11.05
N PHE A 10 -3.76 7.41 -12.07
CA PHE A 10 -3.31 8.19 -13.22
C PHE A 10 -3.08 9.66 -12.87
N GLY A 11 -3.96 10.26 -12.06
CA GLY A 11 -3.81 11.64 -11.58
C GLY A 11 -2.59 11.84 -10.68
N HIS A 12 -2.11 10.78 -10.05
CA HIS A 12 -0.98 10.78 -9.12
C HIS A 12 0.23 9.98 -9.63
N THR A 13 0.48 10.00 -10.94
CA THR A 13 1.70 9.43 -11.54
C THR A 13 2.96 10.18 -11.07
N VAL A 14 4.09 9.48 -11.05
CA VAL A 14 5.43 10.08 -10.91
C VAL A 14 6.10 10.19 -12.27
N SER A 15 6.91 11.22 -12.49
CA SER A 15 7.67 11.36 -13.74
C SER A 15 8.97 10.56 -13.65
N ILE A 16 9.23 9.69 -14.63
CA ILE A 16 10.52 9.01 -14.77
C ILE A 16 11.25 9.50 -16.01
N THR A 17 12.57 9.63 -15.90
CA THR A 17 13.44 10.01 -17.02
C THR A 17 14.03 8.78 -17.68
N MET A 18 13.73 8.59 -18.96
CA MET A 18 14.30 7.52 -19.77
C MET A 18 15.77 7.83 -20.13
N GLN A 19 16.52 6.82 -20.57
CA GLN A 19 17.93 6.97 -20.92
C GLN A 19 18.17 8.04 -22.01
N ALA A 20 17.23 8.21 -22.94
CA ALA A 20 17.31 9.22 -24.00
C ALA A 20 16.80 10.61 -23.57
N GLY A 21 16.41 10.78 -22.30
CA GLY A 21 16.00 12.05 -21.70
C GLY A 21 14.51 12.36 -21.76
N GLU A 22 13.67 11.48 -22.34
CA GLU A 22 12.22 11.67 -22.28
C GLU A 22 11.69 11.50 -20.86
N GLN A 23 10.74 12.36 -20.48
CA GLN A 23 9.97 12.22 -19.24
C GLN A 23 8.67 11.49 -19.53
N ILE A 24 8.41 10.40 -18.81
CA ILE A 24 7.20 9.58 -18.97
C ILE A 24 6.48 9.47 -17.62
N PRO A 25 5.15 9.63 -17.58
CA PRO A 25 4.38 9.34 -16.37
C PRO A 25 4.43 7.83 -16.08
N PHE A 26 4.81 7.49 -14.86
CA PHE A 26 4.85 6.15 -14.33
C PHE A 26 3.92 6.03 -13.13
N CYS A 27 3.29 4.87 -12.97
CA CYS A 27 2.40 4.65 -11.84
C CYS A 27 3.19 4.75 -10.53
N SER A 28 2.74 5.62 -9.62
CA SER A 28 3.32 5.73 -8.28
C SER A 28 3.06 4.44 -7.49
N LEU A 29 3.88 4.17 -6.46
CA LEU A 29 3.66 2.99 -5.61
C LEU A 29 2.33 3.05 -4.83
N PRO A 30 1.90 4.20 -4.26
CA PRO A 30 0.55 4.33 -3.71
C PRO A 30 -0.54 4.07 -4.75
N GLY A 31 -0.40 4.60 -5.98
CA GLY A 31 -1.34 4.34 -7.07
C GLY A 31 -1.40 2.86 -7.46
N LEU A 32 -0.25 2.18 -7.53
CA LEU A 32 -0.18 0.75 -7.83
C LEU A 32 -0.80 -0.09 -6.69
N ALA A 33 -0.54 0.27 -5.43
CA ALA A 33 -1.13 -0.38 -4.27
C ALA A 33 -2.66 -0.19 -4.20
N LEU A 34 -3.16 1.02 -4.50
CA LEU A 34 -4.60 1.30 -4.63
C LEU A 34 -5.25 0.37 -5.66
N LEU A 35 -4.65 0.24 -6.84
CA LEU A 35 -5.14 -0.67 -7.89
C LEU A 35 -5.12 -2.13 -7.43
N LYS A 36 -4.17 -2.52 -6.57
CA LYS A 36 -4.10 -3.85 -5.98
C LYS A 36 -5.19 -4.11 -4.94
N LEU A 37 -5.60 -3.10 -4.18
CA LEU A 37 -6.74 -3.20 -3.26
C LEU A 37 -8.05 -3.43 -4.00
N PHE A 38 -8.34 -2.66 -5.06
CA PHE A 38 -9.55 -2.87 -5.86
C PHE A 38 -9.52 -4.19 -6.63
N ALA A 39 -8.36 -4.58 -7.13
CA ALA A 39 -8.15 -5.91 -7.68
C ALA A 39 -8.45 -7.01 -6.65
N TRP A 40 -7.96 -6.87 -5.42
CA TRP A 40 -8.23 -7.78 -4.32
C TRP A 40 -9.72 -7.83 -3.98
N ARG A 41 -10.41 -6.69 -3.91
CA ARG A 41 -11.86 -6.61 -3.73
C ARG A 41 -12.63 -7.49 -4.73
N ASP A 42 -12.24 -7.41 -6.00
CA ASP A 42 -13.01 -8.02 -7.09
C ASP A 42 -12.77 -9.53 -7.23
N ARG A 43 -11.54 -10.00 -6.95
CA ARG A 43 -11.13 -11.39 -7.26
C ARG A 43 -10.24 -12.05 -6.20
N GLY A 44 -9.98 -11.38 -5.09
CA GLY A 44 -9.05 -11.82 -4.04
C GLY A 44 -9.41 -13.17 -3.42
N MET A 45 -10.71 -13.42 -3.23
CA MET A 45 -11.21 -14.68 -2.68
C MET A 45 -10.93 -15.89 -3.59
N ALA A 46 -10.81 -15.66 -4.90
CA ALA A 46 -10.49 -16.71 -5.88
C ALA A 46 -9.00 -16.80 -6.18
N ASN A 47 -8.27 -15.68 -6.09
CA ASN A 47 -6.86 -15.59 -6.41
C ASN A 47 -6.13 -14.63 -5.46
N GLY A 48 -5.22 -15.20 -4.67
CA GLY A 48 -4.45 -14.45 -3.69
C GLY A 48 -3.28 -13.63 -4.21
N LYS A 49 -3.00 -13.66 -5.53
CA LYS A 49 -1.86 -12.96 -6.13
C LYS A 49 -1.84 -11.46 -5.82
N ASP A 50 -2.99 -10.79 -5.86
CA ASP A 50 -3.05 -9.35 -5.63
C ASP A 50 -2.69 -8.99 -4.17
N ALA A 51 -2.99 -9.87 -3.21
CA ALA A 51 -2.56 -9.71 -1.81
C ALA A 51 -1.04 -9.81 -1.67
N VAL A 52 -0.41 -10.76 -2.37
CA VAL A 52 1.06 -10.92 -2.37
C VAL A 52 1.75 -9.73 -3.04
N ASP A 53 1.23 -9.30 -4.20
CA ASP A 53 1.76 -8.14 -4.92
C ASP A 53 1.63 -6.87 -4.07
N LEU A 54 0.50 -6.68 -3.38
CA LEU A 54 0.30 -5.58 -2.43
C LEU A 54 1.28 -5.66 -1.26
N TYR A 55 1.44 -6.84 -0.64
CA TYR A 55 2.36 -7.01 0.49
C TYR A 55 3.81 -6.72 0.11
N LYS A 56 4.21 -7.06 -1.12
CA LYS A 56 5.54 -6.68 -1.62
C LYS A 56 5.73 -5.15 -1.64
N ILE A 57 4.70 -4.38 -2.02
CA ILE A 57 4.78 -2.92 -1.98
C ILE A 57 4.86 -2.44 -0.53
N ILE A 58 3.99 -2.95 0.35
CA ILE A 58 4.00 -2.64 1.79
C ILE A 58 5.40 -2.87 2.40
N ASN A 59 6.04 -4.00 2.07
CA ASN A 59 7.32 -4.40 2.63
C ASN A 59 8.49 -3.51 2.19
N GLU A 60 8.45 -2.99 0.97
CA GLU A 60 9.57 -2.23 0.38
C GLU A 60 9.38 -0.71 0.47
N TYR A 61 8.16 -0.22 0.75
CA TYR A 61 7.84 1.21 0.66
C TYR A 61 8.70 2.07 1.59
N GLY A 62 8.94 1.61 2.81
CA GLY A 62 9.77 2.34 3.78
C GLY A 62 11.22 2.51 3.33
N GLN A 63 11.77 1.53 2.61
CA GLN A 63 13.13 1.63 2.07
C GLN A 63 13.22 2.62 0.92
N ILE A 64 12.14 2.79 0.16
CA ILE A 64 12.04 3.73 -0.96
C ILE A 64 11.80 5.16 -0.45
N GLU A 65 10.93 5.32 0.56
CA GLU A 65 10.59 6.59 1.19
C GLU A 65 11.37 6.81 2.51
N ASN A 66 12.60 6.29 2.59
CA ASN A 66 13.40 6.25 3.82
C ASN A 66 13.55 7.63 4.47
N GLU A 67 13.71 8.69 3.67
CA GLU A 67 13.79 10.06 4.17
C GLU A 67 12.52 10.47 4.94
N ARG A 68 11.34 10.10 4.43
CA ARG A 68 10.04 10.38 5.07
C ARG A 68 9.75 9.48 6.27
N ALA A 69 10.33 8.28 6.29
CA ALA A 69 10.12 7.32 7.38
C ALA A 69 10.56 7.85 8.75
N PHE A 70 11.41 8.89 8.82
CA PHE A 70 11.89 9.45 10.10
C PHE A 70 11.36 10.86 10.40
N GLU A 71 10.46 11.41 9.58
CA GLU A 71 9.99 12.79 9.73
C GLU A 71 9.04 12.98 10.93
N ASN A 72 8.29 11.95 11.30
CA ASN A 72 7.31 12.01 12.39
C ASN A 72 7.73 11.12 13.56
N SER A 73 8.41 11.73 14.54
CA SER A 73 8.92 11.02 15.72
C SER A 73 7.82 10.32 16.54
N ALA A 74 6.62 10.90 16.62
CA ALA A 74 5.52 10.29 17.36
C ALA A 74 4.99 9.02 16.69
N GLU A 75 4.98 8.97 15.35
CA GLU A 75 4.63 7.75 14.60
C GLU A 75 5.78 6.75 14.56
N CYS A 76 7.03 7.21 14.63
CA CYS A 76 8.22 6.34 14.77
C CYS A 76 8.21 5.62 16.12
N ASP A 77 7.94 6.32 17.23
CA ASP A 77 7.90 5.73 18.58
C ASP A 77 6.85 4.62 18.69
N LYS A 78 5.69 4.76 18.02
CA LYS A 78 4.64 3.73 17.99
C LYS A 78 5.04 2.46 17.23
N ARG A 79 6.10 2.54 16.43
CA ARG A 79 6.58 1.49 15.51
C ARG A 79 8.00 1.07 15.81
N ASP A 80 8.48 1.38 17.02
CA ASP A 80 9.81 1.03 17.51
C ASP A 80 10.95 1.46 16.56
N TRP A 81 10.74 2.57 15.83
CA TRP A 81 11.66 3.09 14.83
C TRP A 81 11.97 2.08 13.70
N ASP A 82 11.09 1.11 13.46
CA ASP A 82 11.15 0.18 12.34
C ASP A 82 10.71 0.86 11.03
N VAL A 83 11.66 0.97 10.09
CA VAL A 83 11.46 1.62 8.79
C VAL A 83 10.41 0.91 7.94
N ASP A 84 10.32 -0.41 8.01
CA ASP A 84 9.38 -1.18 7.20
C ASP A 84 7.96 -0.98 7.74
N ARG A 85 7.79 -0.98 9.08
CA ARG A 85 6.50 -0.69 9.72
C ARG A 85 6.06 0.75 9.46
N MET A 86 6.99 1.71 9.54
CA MET A 86 6.69 3.11 9.24
C MET A 86 6.38 3.32 7.76
N GLY A 87 7.08 2.62 6.86
CA GLY A 87 6.77 2.56 5.45
C GLY A 87 5.37 2.05 5.17
N ALA A 88 4.97 0.95 5.81
CA ALA A 88 3.61 0.42 5.69
C ALA A 88 2.56 1.48 6.04
N PHE A 89 2.73 2.16 7.18
CA PHE A 89 1.86 3.26 7.61
C PHE A 89 1.83 4.41 6.60
N LEU A 90 2.98 4.87 6.13
CA LEU A 90 3.07 5.94 5.13
C LEU A 90 2.37 5.56 3.83
N LEU A 91 2.51 4.31 3.37
CA LEU A 91 1.81 3.83 2.17
C LEU A 91 0.29 3.94 2.34
N GLY A 92 -0.23 3.53 3.50
CA GLY A 92 -1.65 3.68 3.83
C GLY A 92 -2.10 5.14 3.76
N LYS A 93 -1.33 6.05 4.38
CA LYS A 93 -1.61 7.50 4.33
C LYS A 93 -1.62 8.05 2.91
N ASP A 94 -0.64 7.65 2.11
CA ASP A 94 -0.49 8.16 0.76
C ASP A 94 -1.60 7.64 -0.15
N ILE A 95 -2.06 6.38 0.05
CA ILE A 95 -3.27 5.88 -0.62
C ILE A 95 -4.49 6.72 -0.22
N ALA A 96 -4.66 7.01 1.07
CA ALA A 96 -5.78 7.84 1.53
C ALA A 96 -5.77 9.23 0.89
N MET A 97 -4.58 9.84 0.75
CA MET A 97 -4.40 11.17 0.17
C MET A 97 -4.71 11.24 -1.33
N ILE A 98 -4.39 10.19 -2.09
CA ILE A 98 -4.66 10.15 -3.55
C ILE A 98 -6.07 9.66 -3.89
N SER A 99 -6.78 9.09 -2.92
CA SER A 99 -8.09 8.49 -3.15
C SER A 99 -9.20 9.54 -3.06
N THR A 100 -10.24 9.34 -3.86
CA THR A 100 -11.50 10.08 -3.77
C THR A 100 -12.28 9.63 -2.53
N PRO A 101 -13.21 10.47 -2.03
CA PRO A 101 -14.07 10.08 -0.91
C PRO A 101 -14.86 8.78 -1.16
N ASP A 102 -15.36 8.58 -2.39
CA ASP A 102 -16.11 7.36 -2.75
C ASP A 102 -15.20 6.13 -2.75
N SER A 103 -13.99 6.24 -3.30
CA SER A 103 -12.99 5.17 -3.24
C SER A 103 -12.62 4.82 -1.80
N ILE A 104 -12.42 5.81 -0.92
CA ILE A 104 -12.14 5.57 0.50
C ILE A 104 -13.25 4.78 1.18
N VAL A 105 -14.51 5.11 0.90
CA VAL A 105 -15.67 4.36 1.42
C VAL A 105 -15.64 2.91 0.95
N GLU A 106 -15.27 2.65 -0.31
CA GLU A 106 -15.12 1.28 -0.80
C GLU A 106 -13.93 0.54 -0.18
N LEU A 107 -12.79 1.22 0.01
CA LEU A 107 -11.61 0.64 0.65
C LEU A 107 -11.89 0.25 2.11
N PHE A 108 -12.66 1.06 2.85
CA PHE A 108 -13.04 0.76 4.24
C PHE A 108 -14.03 -0.40 4.38
N LYS A 109 -14.63 -0.88 3.29
CA LYS A 109 -15.45 -2.09 3.28
C LYS A 109 -14.62 -3.37 3.12
N LEU A 110 -13.33 -3.25 2.80
CA LEU A 110 -12.48 -4.42 2.62
C LEU A 110 -12.28 -5.15 3.95
N ASP A 111 -12.32 -6.47 3.86
CA ASP A 111 -12.00 -7.34 4.98
C ASP A 111 -10.47 -7.41 5.15
N ALA A 112 -9.97 -6.64 6.11
CA ALA A 112 -8.55 -6.56 6.44
C ALA A 112 -7.99 -7.90 6.93
N ASP A 113 -8.78 -8.69 7.67
CA ASP A 113 -8.38 -9.99 8.18
C ASP A 113 -8.24 -11.00 7.03
N ALA A 114 -9.22 -11.02 6.11
CA ALA A 114 -9.16 -11.88 4.93
C ALA A 114 -7.96 -11.57 4.02
N LEU A 115 -7.59 -10.29 3.89
CA LEU A 115 -6.38 -9.88 3.18
C LEU A 115 -5.12 -10.39 3.89
N THR A 116 -5.03 -10.15 5.20
CA THR A 116 -3.88 -10.57 6.03
C THR A 116 -3.68 -12.09 5.95
N ASP A 117 -4.76 -12.84 6.15
CA ASP A 117 -4.80 -14.29 5.98
C ASP A 117 -4.28 -14.73 4.61
N ALA A 118 -4.70 -14.05 3.54
CA ALA A 118 -4.25 -14.36 2.20
C ALA A 118 -2.75 -14.10 2.01
N ILE A 119 -2.22 -13.02 2.59
CA ILE A 119 -0.79 -12.70 2.59
C ILE A 119 -0.01 -13.79 3.34
N VAL A 120 -0.40 -14.10 4.58
CA VAL A 120 0.28 -15.10 5.42
C VAL A 120 0.32 -16.46 4.74
N ARG A 121 -0.82 -16.92 4.20
CA ARG A 121 -0.91 -18.21 3.50
C ARG A 121 0.04 -18.35 2.31
N GLN A 122 0.35 -17.24 1.63
CA GLN A 122 1.13 -17.26 0.39
C GLN A 122 2.59 -16.87 0.57
N THR A 123 2.94 -16.19 1.68
CA THR A 123 4.29 -15.62 1.86
C THR A 123 5.30 -16.62 2.44
N MET A 124 4.87 -17.81 2.89
CA MET A 124 5.75 -18.94 3.30
C MET A 124 6.97 -18.52 4.14
N THR A 125 6.75 -17.62 5.11
CA THR A 125 7.77 -17.11 6.03
C THR A 125 7.47 -17.57 7.46
N ASP A 126 8.52 -17.76 8.25
CA ASP A 126 8.41 -18.17 9.66
C ASP A 126 8.01 -17.01 10.59
N ASN A 127 7.89 -15.78 10.07
CA ASN A 127 7.59 -14.58 10.86
C ASN A 127 6.22 -13.99 10.52
N THR A 128 5.16 -14.68 10.91
CA THR A 128 3.76 -14.24 10.75
C THR A 128 3.48 -12.95 11.51
N ASP A 129 3.97 -12.83 12.75
CA ASP A 129 3.73 -11.65 13.60
C ASP A 129 4.20 -10.36 12.91
N ALA A 130 5.37 -10.38 12.26
CA ALA A 130 5.87 -9.21 11.51
C ALA A 130 5.00 -8.86 10.28
N ILE A 131 4.39 -9.85 9.62
CA ILE A 131 3.43 -9.59 8.54
C ILE A 131 2.21 -8.88 9.12
N GLU A 132 1.64 -9.42 10.20
CA GLU A 132 0.44 -8.89 10.83
C GLU A 132 0.66 -7.46 11.32
N GLU A 133 1.79 -7.17 11.97
CA GLU A 133 2.15 -5.82 12.41
C GLU A 133 2.25 -4.83 11.24
N ARG A 134 2.90 -5.23 10.14
CA ARG A 134 3.04 -4.38 8.95
C ARG A 134 1.70 -4.11 8.27
N VAL A 135 0.86 -5.14 8.12
CA VAL A 135 -0.46 -4.98 7.52
C VAL A 135 -1.37 -4.14 8.42
N LEU A 136 -1.28 -4.31 9.74
CA LEU A 136 -1.98 -3.46 10.71
C LEU A 136 -1.55 -1.99 10.60
N ASP A 137 -0.25 -1.73 10.51
CA ASP A 137 0.29 -0.38 10.35
C ASP A 137 -0.15 0.27 9.03
N PHE A 138 -0.15 -0.51 7.95
CA PHE A 138 -0.70 -0.10 6.66
C PHE A 138 -2.17 0.34 6.78
N TRP A 139 -3.03 -0.48 7.38
CA TRP A 139 -4.43 -0.12 7.58
C TRP A 139 -4.58 1.08 8.52
N THR A 140 -3.77 1.18 9.57
CA THR A 140 -3.77 2.34 10.48
C THR A 140 -3.45 3.63 9.73
N GLY A 141 -2.51 3.59 8.78
CA GLY A 141 -2.20 4.73 7.91
C GLY A 141 -3.37 5.11 7.03
N LEU A 142 -4.02 4.13 6.39
CA LEU A 142 -5.17 4.36 5.52
C LEU A 142 -6.37 4.97 6.24
N HIS A 143 -6.57 4.64 7.52
CA HIS A 143 -7.64 5.19 8.36
C HIS A 143 -7.25 6.48 9.10
N SER A 144 -5.99 6.94 8.97
CA SER A 144 -5.55 8.16 9.66
C SER A 144 -6.08 9.42 8.96
N GLU A 145 -6.53 10.39 9.75
CA GLU A 145 -6.97 11.72 9.29
C GLU A 145 -5.81 12.63 8.88
#